data_AF-Q755H2-F1
#
_entry.id   AF-Q755H2-F1
#
_cell.length_a   1.000
_cell.length_b   1.000
_cell.length_c   1.000
_cell.angle_alpha   90.00
_cell.angle_beta   90.00
_cell.angle_gamma   90.00
#
_symmetry.space_group_name_H-M   'P 1'
#
loop_
_entity.id
_entity.type
_entity.pdbx_description
1 polymer ?
#
loop_
_entity_poly.entity_id
_entity_poly.type
_entity_poly.pdbx_seq_one_letter_code
_entity_poly.pdbx_strand_id
1 'polypeptide(L)'
;MEDLFPLRPDGSLDAKATARQFASFEKEIQSSIDDPSKLNAARKRLVDVSLQLTNLAACLPRFDRERYGNKLERLLAAIQERELRNAPAGQKRFHFTRKPPKQQKPQASTPLAAPCAAVTPANALASTYQVVRVGPADTHFADMRNCQLLSEATAPVTTSALHLQRIVASSVKLRPIPFEHGSLYIEDCEDVTFMLECPPESDIQIRLRCLRNCKLCITRPDAVAQKVVLERCTDCIFEKSSQEKVLIQDFGNLGFLDSQPTNYSFASWV
;
A
#
# COMPACT_ATOMS: atom_id res chain seq x y z
N MET A 1 -24.49 2.08 13.97
CA MET A 1 -24.20 2.33 12.55
C MET A 1 -25.34 1.65 11.81
N GLU A 2 -26.19 2.37 11.09
CA GLU A 2 -27.30 1.74 10.35
C GLU A 2 -26.70 0.93 9.20
N ASP A 3 -27.08 -0.35 9.10
CA ASP A 3 -26.68 -1.22 7.99
C ASP A 3 -27.33 -0.71 6.70
N LEU A 4 -26.52 -0.18 5.79
CA LEU A 4 -27.04 0.42 4.55
C LEU A 4 -27.41 -0.63 3.51
N PHE A 5 -27.06 -1.90 3.73
CA PHE A 5 -27.34 -3.01 2.83
C PHE A 5 -28.08 -4.14 3.57
N PRO A 6 -29.23 -4.62 3.07
CA PRO A 6 -30.03 -5.63 3.74
C PRO A 6 -29.33 -6.98 3.60
N LEU A 7 -29.04 -7.57 4.75
CA LEU A 7 -28.67 -8.97 4.85
C LEU A 7 -29.93 -9.81 4.97
N ARG A 8 -29.93 -10.96 4.30
CA ARG A 8 -30.94 -12.00 4.50
C ARG A 8 -30.71 -12.68 5.86
N PRO A 9 -31.72 -13.39 6.40
CA PRO A 9 -31.59 -14.10 7.68
C PRO A 9 -30.47 -15.15 7.71
N ASP A 10 -30.01 -15.62 6.54
CA ASP A 10 -28.92 -16.56 6.35
C ASP A 10 -27.53 -15.88 6.24
N GLY A 11 -27.47 -14.55 6.42
CA GLY A 11 -26.24 -13.76 6.28
C GLY A 11 -25.82 -13.48 4.84
N SER A 12 -26.59 -13.93 3.84
CA SER A 12 -26.32 -13.63 2.43
C SER A 12 -26.88 -12.27 2.01
N LEU A 13 -26.25 -11.64 1.02
CA LEU A 13 -26.74 -10.38 0.46
C LEU A 13 -27.85 -10.64 -0.56
N ASP A 14 -28.94 -9.89 -0.47
CA ASP A 14 -29.90 -9.83 -1.57
C ASP A 14 -29.36 -8.94 -2.69
N ALA A 15 -28.76 -9.56 -3.71
CA ALA A 15 -28.14 -8.87 -4.84
C ALA A 15 -29.06 -7.81 -5.50
N LYS A 16 -30.38 -8.06 -5.55
CA LYS A 16 -31.34 -7.12 -6.16
C LYS A 16 -31.61 -5.93 -5.25
N ALA A 17 -31.68 -6.15 -3.94
CA ALA A 17 -31.83 -5.08 -2.96
C ALA A 17 -30.55 -4.24 -2.85
N THR A 18 -29.38 -4.89 -2.79
CA THR A 18 -28.06 -4.24 -2.78
C THR A 18 -27.86 -3.37 -4.01
N ALA A 19 -28.19 -3.87 -5.21
CA ALA A 19 -28.09 -3.08 -6.44
C ALA A 19 -29.01 -1.85 -6.44
N ARG A 20 -30.21 -1.96 -5.88
CA ARG A 20 -31.18 -0.84 -5.77
C ARG A 20 -30.68 0.23 -4.80
N GLN A 21 -30.19 -0.16 -3.63
CA GLN A 21 -29.63 0.78 -2.67
C GLN A 21 -28.36 1.44 -3.19
N PHE A 22 -27.46 0.68 -3.83
CA PHE A 22 -26.27 1.25 -4.43
C PHE A 22 -26.64 2.30 -5.50
N ALA A 23 -27.64 2.02 -6.34
CA ALA A 23 -28.14 3.00 -7.31
C ALA A 23 -28.76 4.24 -6.65
N SER A 24 -29.42 4.08 -5.49
CA SER A 24 -29.94 5.20 -4.70
C SER A 24 -28.81 6.07 -4.16
N PHE A 25 -27.76 5.47 -3.59
CA PHE A 25 -26.59 6.19 -3.08
C PHE A 25 -25.82 6.88 -4.19
N GLU A 26 -25.64 6.22 -5.34
CA GLU A 26 -25.02 6.81 -6.52
C GLU A 26 -25.77 8.09 -6.95
N LYS A 27 -27.09 8.04 -6.99
CA LYS A 27 -27.92 9.20 -7.34
C LYS A 27 -27.85 10.32 -6.29
N GLU A 28 -27.86 9.97 -5.01
CA GLU A 28 -27.74 10.91 -3.89
C GLU A 28 -26.40 11.65 -3.92
N ILE A 29 -25.29 10.90 -4.05
CA ILE A 29 -23.93 11.47 -4.12
C ILE A 29 -23.80 12.32 -5.38
N GLN A 30 -24.29 11.84 -6.53
CA GLN A 30 -24.25 12.62 -7.77
C GLN A 30 -25.02 13.94 -7.65
N SER A 31 -26.20 13.94 -7.03
CA SER A 31 -26.97 15.17 -6.78
C SER A 31 -26.29 16.13 -5.80
N SER A 32 -25.48 15.60 -4.88
CA SER A 32 -24.71 16.39 -3.92
C SER A 32 -23.42 16.96 -4.52
N ILE A 33 -22.87 16.33 -5.57
CA ILE A 33 -21.70 16.84 -6.31
C ILE A 33 -22.04 18.12 -7.08
N ASP A 34 -23.30 18.27 -7.50
CA ASP A 34 -23.72 19.45 -8.25
C ASP A 34 -23.82 20.73 -7.39
N ASP A 35 -23.93 20.57 -6.07
CA ASP A 35 -24.04 21.65 -5.10
C ASP A 35 -22.71 21.84 -4.32
N PRO A 36 -21.99 22.97 -4.51
CA PRO A 36 -20.70 23.20 -3.87
C PRO A 36 -20.77 23.24 -2.33
N SER A 37 -21.93 23.56 -1.75
CA SER A 37 -22.11 23.57 -0.29
C SER A 37 -22.20 22.16 0.32
N LYS A 38 -22.41 21.12 -0.52
CA LYS A 38 -22.62 19.74 -0.10
C LYS A 38 -21.46 18.80 -0.45
N LEU A 39 -20.36 19.31 -1.02
CA LEU A 39 -19.21 18.50 -1.43
C LEU A 39 -18.58 17.72 -0.27
N ASN A 40 -18.42 18.35 0.90
CA ASN A 40 -17.90 17.69 2.10
C ASN A 40 -18.83 16.56 2.59
N ALA A 41 -20.15 16.77 2.50
CA ALA A 41 -21.14 15.75 2.85
C ALA A 41 -21.12 14.59 1.84
N ALA A 42 -21.00 14.88 0.55
CA ALA A 42 -20.87 13.88 -0.52
C ALA A 42 -19.61 13.02 -0.33
N ARG A 43 -18.48 13.63 0.03
CA ARG A 43 -17.22 12.93 0.33
C ARG A 43 -17.35 12.01 1.53
N LYS A 44 -17.91 12.51 2.64
CA LYS A 44 -18.16 11.69 3.84
C LYS A 44 -19.05 10.49 3.50
N ARG A 45 -20.13 10.73 2.76
CA ARG A 45 -21.07 9.68 2.35
C ARG A 45 -20.42 8.63 1.44
N LEU A 46 -19.56 9.05 0.52
CA LEU A 46 -18.81 8.16 -0.36
C LEU A 46 -17.83 7.26 0.42
N VAL A 47 -17.16 7.81 1.44
CA VAL A 47 -16.30 7.04 2.36
C VAL A 47 -17.12 6.01 3.15
N ASP A 48 -18.28 6.40 3.67
CA ASP A 48 -19.17 5.49 4.42
C ASP A 48 -19.62 4.31 3.54
N VAL A 49 -20.04 4.58 2.30
CA VAL A 49 -20.47 3.53 1.35
C VAL A 49 -19.29 2.62 0.96
N SER A 50 -18.09 3.19 0.76
CA SER A 50 -16.87 2.44 0.47
C SER A 50 -16.48 1.49 1.60
N LEU A 51 -16.56 1.96 2.85
CA LEU A 51 -16.26 1.17 4.04
C LEU A 51 -17.23 0.00 4.18
N GLN A 52 -18.53 0.24 3.99
CA GLN A 52 -19.53 -0.83 4.07
C GLN A 52 -19.40 -1.86 2.95
N LEU A 53 -19.08 -1.44 1.71
CA LEU A 53 -18.79 -2.37 0.62
C LEU A 53 -17.53 -3.20 0.87
N THR A 54 -16.53 -2.63 1.54
CA THR A 54 -15.32 -3.34 1.95
C THR A 54 -15.63 -4.39 3.01
N ASN A 55 -16.45 -4.04 4.01
CA ASN A 55 -16.91 -4.98 5.04
C ASN A 55 -17.76 -6.12 4.45
N LEU A 56 -18.53 -5.83 3.40
CA LEU A 56 -19.38 -6.79 2.69
C LEU A 56 -18.67 -7.49 1.52
N ALA A 57 -17.37 -7.23 1.29
CA ALA A 57 -16.65 -7.73 0.13
C ALA A 57 -16.57 -9.26 0.07
N ALA A 58 -16.58 -9.94 1.21
CA ALA A 58 -16.60 -11.40 1.28
C ALA A 58 -17.94 -12.00 0.80
N CYS A 59 -19.03 -11.25 0.92
CA CYS A 59 -20.38 -11.68 0.56
C CYS A 59 -20.78 -11.25 -0.86
N LEU A 60 -19.97 -10.43 -1.54
CA LEU A 60 -20.25 -9.89 -2.86
C LEU A 60 -19.56 -10.70 -3.98
N PRO A 61 -20.28 -11.02 -5.07
CA PRO A 61 -19.67 -11.56 -6.27
C PRO A 61 -18.54 -10.66 -6.78
N ARG A 62 -17.48 -11.27 -7.33
CA ARG A 62 -16.31 -10.54 -7.87
C ARG A 62 -16.73 -9.46 -8.88
N PHE A 63 -17.67 -9.78 -9.75
CA PHE A 63 -18.20 -8.86 -10.74
C PHE A 63 -18.82 -7.60 -10.11
N ASP A 64 -19.61 -7.77 -9.05
CA ASP A 64 -20.26 -6.64 -8.37
C ASP A 64 -19.27 -5.79 -7.59
N ARG A 65 -18.24 -6.42 -7.00
CA ARG A 65 -17.13 -5.69 -6.35
C ARG A 65 -16.40 -4.76 -7.33
N GLU A 66 -16.01 -5.29 -8.48
CA GLU A 66 -15.35 -4.49 -9.52
C GLU A 66 -16.29 -3.41 -10.06
N ARG A 67 -17.56 -3.73 -10.28
CA ARG A 67 -18.57 -2.77 -10.76
C ARG A 67 -18.79 -1.61 -9.80
N TYR A 68 -19.00 -1.90 -8.51
CA TYR A 68 -19.25 -0.87 -7.50
C TYR A 68 -17.97 -0.07 -7.20
N GLY A 69 -16.80 -0.72 -7.15
CA GLY A 69 -15.50 -0.06 -7.00
C GLY A 69 -15.25 0.96 -8.10
N ASN A 70 -15.41 0.56 -9.36
CA ASN A 70 -15.25 1.45 -10.52
C ASN A 70 -16.21 2.65 -10.47
N LYS A 71 -17.42 2.48 -9.95
CA LYS A 71 -18.40 3.56 -9.81
C LYS A 71 -18.02 4.53 -8.69
N LEU A 72 -17.56 4.03 -7.55
CA LEU A 72 -17.08 4.87 -6.45
C LEU A 72 -15.85 5.68 -6.86
N GLU A 73 -14.92 5.10 -7.61
CA GLU A 73 -13.75 5.81 -8.14
C GLU A 73 -14.15 6.96 -9.07
N ARG A 74 -15.16 6.74 -9.94
CA ARG A 74 -15.70 7.81 -10.80
C ARG A 74 -16.34 8.94 -9.99
N LEU A 75 -17.12 8.61 -8.97
CA LEU A 75 -17.74 9.62 -8.09
C LEU A 75 -16.68 10.41 -7.31
N LEU A 76 -15.64 9.74 -6.82
CA LEU A 76 -14.52 10.40 -6.13
C LEU A 76 -13.77 11.35 -7.07
N ALA A 77 -13.48 10.91 -8.30
CA ALA A 77 -12.85 11.75 -9.31
C ALA A 77 -13.71 12.99 -9.64
N ALA A 78 -15.04 12.82 -9.73
CA ALA A 78 -15.97 13.92 -9.96
C ALA A 78 -16.02 14.93 -8.79
N ILE A 79 -15.95 14.46 -7.53
CA ILE A 79 -15.82 15.33 -6.35
C ILE A 79 -14.53 16.13 -6.43
N GLN A 80 -13.39 15.47 -6.67
CA GLN A 80 -12.07 16.12 -6.77
C GLN A 80 -12.02 17.16 -7.89
N GLU A 81 -12.59 16.85 -9.06
CA GLU A 81 -12.69 17.80 -10.17
C GLU A 81 -13.52 19.03 -9.81
N ARG A 82 -14.62 18.85 -9.07
CA ARG A 82 -15.48 19.96 -8.62
C ARG A 82 -14.79 20.81 -7.56
N GLU A 83 -14.08 20.20 -6.61
CA GLU A 83 -13.27 20.91 -5.61
C GLU A 83 -12.16 21.74 -6.27
N LEU A 84 -11.47 21.17 -7.26
CA LEU A 84 -10.43 21.86 -8.04
C LEU A 84 -10.97 23.04 -8.86
N ARG A 85 -12.23 22.98 -9.32
CA ARG A 85 -12.91 24.08 -10.02
C ARG A 85 -13.40 25.18 -9.07
N ASN A 86 -13.78 24.82 -7.85
CA ASN A 86 -14.30 25.75 -6.84
C ASN A 86 -13.22 26.32 -5.91
N ALA A 87 -11.97 25.85 -6.02
CA ALA A 87 -10.86 26.38 -5.25
C ALA A 87 -10.62 27.87 -5.59
N PRO A 88 -10.37 28.73 -4.57
CA PRO A 88 -10.06 30.14 -4.80
C PRO A 88 -8.84 30.27 -5.72
N ALA A 89 -8.89 31.23 -6.65
CA ALA A 89 -7.85 31.50 -7.64
C ALA A 89 -6.50 31.79 -6.96
N GLY A 90 -5.70 30.75 -6.72
CA GLY A 90 -4.45 30.85 -5.98
C GLY A 90 -3.67 29.55 -5.86
N GLN A 91 -4.30 28.37 -6.01
CA GLN A 91 -3.56 27.12 -6.11
C GLN A 91 -2.95 26.98 -7.51
N LYS A 92 -1.62 27.15 -7.57
CA LYS A 92 -0.80 26.94 -8.76
C LYS A 92 -1.13 25.60 -9.39
N ARG A 93 -1.78 25.64 -10.56
CA ARG A 93 -1.92 24.49 -11.44
C ARG A 93 -0.52 24.07 -11.87
N PHE A 94 -0.09 22.88 -11.50
CA PHE A 94 1.11 22.27 -12.08
C PHE A 94 0.82 21.99 -13.56
N HIS A 95 1.27 22.90 -14.42
CA HIS A 95 1.34 22.66 -15.84
C HIS A 95 2.53 21.75 -16.10
N PHE A 96 2.26 20.47 -16.36
CA PHE A 96 3.25 19.64 -17.05
C PHE A 96 3.45 20.25 -18.44
N THR A 97 4.59 20.91 -18.63
CA THR A 97 5.00 21.39 -19.94
C THR A 97 5.08 20.20 -20.89
N ARG A 98 4.38 20.33 -22.02
CA ARG A 98 4.33 19.36 -23.12
C ARG A 98 5.73 18.85 -23.45
N LYS A 99 5.86 17.54 -23.67
CA LYS A 99 7.09 16.91 -24.18
C LYS A 99 7.61 17.67 -25.41
N PRO A 100 8.91 18.00 -25.47
CA PRO A 100 9.49 18.60 -26.66
C PRO A 100 9.41 17.64 -27.85
N PRO A 101 9.24 18.14 -29.10
CA PRO A 101 9.15 17.30 -30.28
C PRO A 101 10.45 16.52 -30.50
N LYS A 102 10.30 15.24 -30.88
CA LYS A 102 11.38 14.30 -31.14
C LYS A 102 12.32 14.86 -32.21
N GLN A 103 13.52 15.27 -31.83
CA GLN A 103 14.62 15.38 -32.78
C GLN A 103 15.06 13.96 -33.17
N GLN A 104 14.95 13.64 -34.46
CA GLN A 104 15.47 12.42 -35.04
C GLN A 104 17.00 12.42 -34.91
N LYS A 105 17.54 11.47 -34.13
CA LYS A 105 18.96 11.11 -34.17
C LYS A 105 19.18 10.00 -35.22
N PRO A 106 20.34 10.00 -35.91
CA PRO A 106 20.61 9.11 -37.03
C PRO A 106 20.76 7.64 -36.58
N GLN A 107 20.30 6.74 -37.46
CA GLN A 107 20.42 5.29 -37.34
C GLN A 107 21.88 4.87 -37.14
N ALA A 108 22.17 4.31 -35.97
CA ALA A 108 23.29 3.42 -35.78
C ALA A 108 22.77 1.97 -35.88
N SER A 109 23.38 1.20 -36.78
CA SER A 109 23.11 -0.21 -37.03
C SER A 109 23.36 -1.06 -35.78
N THR A 110 22.31 -1.75 -35.33
CA THR A 110 22.34 -2.82 -34.34
C THR A 110 23.04 -4.06 -34.91
N PRO A 111 24.07 -4.63 -34.27
CA PRO A 111 24.34 -6.05 -34.39
C PRO A 111 23.25 -6.82 -33.61
N LEU A 112 22.83 -7.96 -34.17
CA LEU A 112 21.78 -8.82 -33.63
C LEU A 112 21.97 -9.08 -32.13
N ALA A 113 20.96 -8.68 -31.36
CA ALA A 113 20.80 -9.11 -29.99
C ALA A 113 20.61 -10.64 -29.98
N ALA A 114 21.53 -11.33 -29.33
CA ALA A 114 21.24 -12.66 -28.79
C ALA A 114 19.99 -12.56 -27.89
N PRO A 115 19.12 -13.57 -27.88
CA PRO A 115 17.96 -13.56 -27.00
C PRO A 115 18.46 -13.60 -25.56
N CYS A 116 18.47 -12.45 -24.88
CA CYS A 116 18.55 -12.42 -23.43
C CYS A 116 17.32 -13.17 -22.93
N ALA A 117 17.59 -14.38 -22.43
CA ALA A 117 16.61 -15.22 -21.78
C ALA A 117 15.79 -14.36 -20.82
N ALA A 118 14.47 -14.53 -20.87
CA ALA A 118 13.60 -14.09 -19.80
C ALA A 118 14.14 -14.71 -18.51
N VAL A 119 14.87 -13.93 -17.72
CA VAL A 119 15.27 -14.31 -16.37
C VAL A 119 13.96 -14.39 -15.62
N THR A 120 13.51 -15.62 -15.45
CA THR A 120 12.34 -15.94 -14.66
C THR A 120 12.73 -15.56 -13.24
N PRO A 121 12.05 -14.60 -12.56
CA PRO A 121 12.37 -14.33 -11.17
C PRO A 121 12.12 -15.64 -10.41
N ALA A 122 13.12 -16.10 -9.67
CA ALA A 122 12.99 -17.25 -8.78
C ALA A 122 12.04 -16.85 -7.65
N ASN A 123 10.74 -16.92 -7.93
CA ASN A 123 9.68 -16.72 -6.96
C ASN A 123 9.73 -17.88 -5.98
N ALA A 124 10.07 -17.62 -4.72
CA ALA A 124 9.80 -18.56 -3.65
C ALA A 124 8.26 -18.72 -3.56
N LEU A 125 7.77 -19.86 -4.05
CA LEU A 125 6.39 -20.32 -3.93
C LEU A 125 6.01 -20.48 -2.45
N ALA A 126 4.70 -20.44 -2.20
CA ALA A 126 4.08 -20.61 -0.89
C ALA A 126 4.83 -21.63 -0.03
N SER A 127 5.50 -21.13 1.01
CA SER A 127 6.33 -21.93 1.91
C SER A 127 5.68 -21.95 3.28
N THR A 128 5.72 -23.10 3.94
CA THR A 128 5.22 -23.22 5.31
C THR A 128 6.25 -23.94 6.17
N TYR A 129 6.55 -23.41 7.36
CA TYR A 129 7.52 -23.99 8.31
C TYR A 129 8.95 -24.12 7.75
N GLN A 130 9.40 -23.16 6.93
CA GLN A 130 10.72 -23.19 6.31
C GLN A 130 11.58 -21.99 6.71
N VAL A 131 12.90 -22.20 6.65
CA VAL A 131 13.89 -21.12 6.69
C VAL A 131 14.28 -20.81 5.24
N VAL A 132 13.89 -19.63 4.77
CA VAL A 132 14.18 -19.13 3.43
C VAL A 132 15.34 -18.13 3.54
N ARG A 133 16.33 -18.27 2.67
CA ARG A 133 17.50 -17.38 2.63
C ARG A 133 17.34 -16.44 1.44
N VAL A 134 17.55 -15.14 1.68
CA VAL A 134 17.48 -14.12 0.65
C VAL A 134 18.82 -14.06 -0.07
N GLY A 135 18.82 -14.41 -1.35
CA GLY A 135 19.92 -14.22 -2.26
C GLY A 135 19.94 -12.84 -2.92
N PRO A 136 21.06 -12.45 -3.55
CA PRO A 136 21.24 -11.14 -4.17
C PRO A 136 20.34 -10.90 -5.40
N ALA A 137 19.85 -11.97 -6.04
CA ALA A 137 18.95 -11.90 -7.19
C ALA A 137 17.46 -11.95 -6.80
N ASP A 138 17.16 -12.17 -5.53
CA ASP A 138 15.78 -12.35 -5.09
C ASP A 138 15.10 -10.99 -4.89
N THR A 139 14.03 -10.76 -5.63
CA THR A 139 13.30 -9.48 -5.61
C THR A 139 11.91 -9.61 -4.98
N HIS A 140 11.43 -10.84 -4.75
CA HIS A 140 10.05 -11.06 -4.33
C HIS A 140 9.88 -12.35 -3.52
N PHE A 141 9.20 -12.24 -2.38
CA PHE A 141 8.79 -13.37 -1.54
C PHE A 141 7.32 -13.23 -1.19
N ALA A 142 6.54 -14.27 -1.47
CA ALA A 142 5.10 -14.25 -1.23
C ALA A 142 4.57 -15.53 -0.58
N ASP A 143 3.39 -15.41 0.02
CA ASP A 143 2.58 -16.56 0.49
C ASP A 143 3.29 -17.45 1.52
N MET A 144 4.06 -16.82 2.42
CA MET A 144 4.82 -17.53 3.45
C MET A 144 4.06 -17.60 4.77
N ARG A 145 4.05 -18.77 5.41
CA ARG A 145 3.38 -18.93 6.71
C ARG A 145 4.24 -19.74 7.68
N ASN A 146 4.38 -19.26 8.92
CA ASN A 146 5.26 -19.90 9.91
C ASN A 146 6.71 -20.06 9.42
N CYS A 147 7.21 -19.12 8.63
CA CYS A 147 8.54 -19.19 8.02
C CYS A 147 9.53 -18.24 8.70
N GLN A 148 10.81 -18.46 8.45
CA GLN A 148 11.87 -17.50 8.76
C GLN A 148 12.54 -17.05 7.47
N LEU A 149 12.48 -15.76 7.15
CA LEU A 149 13.22 -15.18 6.04
C LEU A 149 14.48 -14.51 6.58
N LEU A 150 15.66 -14.93 6.13
CA LEU A 150 16.95 -14.44 6.61
C LEU A 150 17.76 -13.86 5.45
N SER A 151 18.36 -12.69 5.61
CA SER A 151 19.44 -12.27 4.71
C SER A 151 20.77 -12.88 5.14
N GLU A 152 21.60 -13.23 4.16
CA GLU A 152 23.00 -13.56 4.41
C GLU A 152 23.85 -12.30 4.25
N ALA A 153 24.91 -12.20 5.06
CA ALA A 153 25.92 -11.15 4.95
C ALA A 153 26.78 -11.38 3.69
N THR A 154 26.18 -11.12 2.53
CA THR A 154 26.82 -11.09 1.22
C THR A 154 27.00 -9.65 0.80
N ALA A 155 27.90 -9.39 -0.16
CA ALA A 155 28.11 -8.04 -0.66
C ALA A 155 26.76 -7.47 -1.17
N PRO A 156 26.31 -6.30 -0.66
CA PRO A 156 25.02 -5.76 -1.06
C PRO A 156 25.04 -5.42 -2.55
N VAL A 157 23.90 -5.63 -3.19
CA VAL A 157 23.71 -5.19 -4.58
C VAL A 157 23.50 -3.68 -4.60
N THR A 158 24.10 -2.97 -5.56
CA THR A 158 24.04 -1.49 -5.59
C THR A 158 22.61 -0.96 -5.63
N THR A 159 21.72 -1.57 -6.42
CA THR A 159 20.32 -1.12 -6.50
C THR A 159 19.40 -2.31 -6.65
N SER A 160 18.37 -2.40 -5.83
CA SER A 160 17.36 -3.44 -5.93
C SER A 160 16.01 -3.00 -5.36
N ALA A 161 14.99 -3.80 -5.65
CA ALA A 161 13.69 -3.69 -5.01
C ALA A 161 13.31 -5.06 -4.46
N LEU A 162 12.98 -5.10 -3.17
CA LEU A 162 12.53 -6.32 -2.51
C LEU A 162 11.06 -6.14 -2.10
N HIS A 163 10.22 -7.09 -2.51
CA HIS A 163 8.81 -7.09 -2.19
C HIS A 163 8.45 -8.34 -1.37
N LEU A 164 7.94 -8.11 -0.18
CA LEU A 164 7.46 -9.11 0.75
C LEU A 164 5.93 -9.03 0.81
N GLN A 165 5.23 -10.09 0.43
CA GLN A 165 3.78 -10.06 0.29
C GLN A 165 3.10 -11.26 0.96
N ARG A 166 1.95 -11.09 1.62
CA ARG A 166 1.16 -12.23 2.17
C ARG A 166 1.99 -13.13 3.08
N ILE A 167 2.70 -12.53 4.04
CA ILE A 167 3.47 -13.25 5.05
C ILE A 167 2.69 -13.31 6.35
N VAL A 168 2.53 -14.50 6.92
CA VAL A 168 1.71 -14.73 8.13
C VAL A 168 2.49 -15.48 9.20
N ALA A 169 2.37 -15.05 10.47
CA ALA A 169 2.92 -15.75 11.63
C ALA A 169 4.41 -16.13 11.48
N SER A 170 5.21 -15.22 10.92
CA SER A 170 6.59 -15.49 10.48
C SER A 170 7.60 -14.51 11.08
N SER A 171 8.89 -14.78 10.91
CA SER A 171 9.95 -13.83 11.26
C SER A 171 10.80 -13.47 10.06
N VAL A 172 10.99 -12.19 9.79
CA VAL A 172 11.83 -11.67 8.72
C VAL A 172 13.00 -10.94 9.34
N LYS A 173 14.23 -11.39 9.06
CA LYS A 173 15.47 -10.78 9.58
C LYS A 173 16.37 -10.44 8.39
N LEU A 174 16.34 -9.17 7.97
CA LEU A 174 17.20 -8.63 6.94
C LEU A 174 18.27 -7.76 7.59
N ARG A 175 19.37 -8.39 8.03
CA ARG A 175 20.45 -7.73 8.77
C ARG A 175 21.83 -8.09 8.20
N PRO A 176 22.38 -7.28 7.28
CA PRO A 176 21.78 -6.09 6.64
C PRO A 176 20.76 -6.44 5.55
N ILE A 177 19.98 -5.45 5.10
CA ILE A 177 19.21 -5.53 3.84
C ILE A 177 20.19 -5.72 2.66
N PRO A 178 19.91 -6.62 1.70
CA PRO A 178 20.89 -7.06 0.70
C PRO A 178 21.12 -6.09 -0.48
N PHE A 179 20.81 -4.80 -0.31
CA PHE A 179 21.06 -3.77 -1.31
C PHE A 179 21.28 -2.39 -0.69
N GLU A 180 22.03 -1.52 -1.38
CA GLU A 180 22.37 -0.17 -0.91
C GLU A 180 21.29 0.86 -1.26
N HIS A 181 20.75 0.78 -2.48
CA HIS A 181 19.76 1.72 -2.99
C HIS A 181 18.48 1.03 -3.45
N GLY A 182 17.36 1.76 -3.35
CA GLY A 182 16.08 1.32 -3.91
C GLY A 182 14.96 1.23 -2.88
N SER A 183 14.26 0.10 -2.83
CA SER A 183 12.99 0.03 -2.08
C SER A 183 12.69 -1.33 -1.47
N LEU A 184 12.14 -1.30 -0.26
CA LEU A 184 11.59 -2.45 0.44
C LEU A 184 10.08 -2.25 0.60
N TYR A 185 9.31 -3.06 -0.11
CA TYR A 185 7.86 -3.08 -0.02
C TYR A 185 7.42 -4.26 0.83
N ILE A 186 6.61 -4.01 1.86
CA ILE A 186 6.04 -5.04 2.71
C ILE A 186 4.52 -4.86 2.70
N GLU A 187 3.80 -5.87 2.20
CA GLU A 187 2.38 -5.76 1.94
C GLU A 187 1.59 -6.97 2.45
N ASP A 188 0.42 -6.72 3.03
CA ASP A 188 -0.56 -7.76 3.40
C ASP A 188 0.05 -8.81 4.34
N CYS A 189 0.64 -8.36 5.45
CA CYS A 189 1.34 -9.22 6.40
C CYS A 189 0.67 -9.20 7.78
N GLU A 190 0.58 -10.35 8.43
CA GLU A 190 -0.13 -10.52 9.71
C GLU A 190 0.70 -11.34 10.70
N ASP A 191 0.77 -10.90 11.96
CA ASP A 191 1.51 -11.57 13.03
C ASP A 191 3.00 -11.80 12.69
N VAL A 192 3.62 -10.86 11.97
CA VAL A 192 5.02 -10.97 11.52
C VAL A 192 5.94 -10.11 12.38
N THR A 193 7.12 -10.66 12.69
CA THR A 193 8.20 -9.89 13.31
C THR A 193 9.27 -9.55 12.27
N PHE A 194 9.52 -8.26 12.06
CA PHE A 194 10.52 -7.72 11.14
C PHE A 194 11.71 -7.16 11.91
N MET A 195 12.91 -7.63 11.61
CA MET A 195 14.19 -7.05 12.03
C MET A 195 14.94 -6.60 10.78
N LEU A 196 14.99 -5.30 10.55
CA LEU A 196 15.52 -4.70 9.33
C LEU A 196 16.68 -3.78 9.68
N GLU A 197 17.83 -4.01 9.10
CA GLU A 197 19.00 -3.15 9.25
C GLU A 197 19.39 -2.58 7.89
N CYS A 198 19.16 -1.28 7.72
CA CYS A 198 19.54 -0.56 6.52
C CYS A 198 21.08 -0.37 6.52
N PRO A 199 21.77 -0.61 5.40
CA PRO A 199 23.18 -0.29 5.27
C PRO A 199 23.46 1.21 5.55
N PRO A 200 24.66 1.56 6.02
CA PRO A 200 25.05 2.96 6.17
C PRO A 200 24.98 3.69 4.83
N GLU A 201 24.65 4.98 4.84
CA GLU A 201 24.57 5.84 3.63
C GLU A 201 23.54 5.39 2.57
N SER A 202 22.74 4.36 2.85
CA SER A 202 21.67 3.90 1.97
C SER A 202 20.57 4.95 1.78
N ASP A 203 19.83 4.87 0.67
CA ASP A 203 18.64 5.70 0.41
C ASP A 203 17.36 4.86 0.27
N ILE A 204 17.37 3.68 0.88
CA ILE A 204 16.29 2.69 0.78
C ILE A 204 14.97 3.28 1.26
N GLN A 205 13.95 3.22 0.42
CA GLN A 205 12.59 3.56 0.80
C GLN A 205 11.89 2.33 1.40
N ILE A 206 11.47 2.40 2.66
CA ILE A 206 10.66 1.36 3.29
C ILE A 206 9.18 1.77 3.23
N ARG A 207 8.35 0.93 2.62
CA ARG A 207 6.91 1.15 2.53
C ARG A 207 6.15 -0.07 3.03
N LEU A 208 5.32 0.15 4.04
CA LEU A 208 4.55 -0.86 4.73
C LEU A 208 3.06 -0.62 4.43
N ARG A 209 2.37 -1.65 3.96
CA ARG A 209 0.96 -1.54 3.54
C ARG A 209 0.14 -2.73 4.03
N CYS A 210 -1.02 -2.46 4.62
CA CYS A 210 -1.93 -3.51 5.10
C CYS A 210 -1.27 -4.49 6.09
N LEU A 211 -0.44 -3.98 7.02
CA LEU A 211 0.11 -4.81 8.09
C LEU A 211 -0.86 -4.90 9.27
N ARG A 212 -0.94 -6.06 9.92
CA ARG A 212 -1.77 -6.29 11.11
C ARG A 212 -0.99 -7.02 12.20
N ASN A 213 -1.00 -6.47 13.41
CA ASN A 213 -0.35 -7.08 14.58
C ASN A 213 1.14 -7.44 14.33
N CYS A 214 1.84 -6.59 13.57
CA CYS A 214 3.24 -6.81 13.22
C CYS A 214 4.17 -6.09 14.19
N LYS A 215 5.33 -6.68 14.47
CA LYS A 215 6.40 -6.09 15.29
C LYS A 215 7.57 -5.70 14.40
N LEU A 216 8.07 -4.47 14.51
CA LEU A 216 9.09 -3.92 13.61
C LEU A 216 10.27 -3.29 14.35
N CYS A 217 11.47 -3.80 14.15
CA CYS A 217 12.72 -3.18 14.58
C CYS A 217 13.47 -2.75 13.31
N ILE A 218 13.61 -1.44 13.14
CA ILE A 218 14.26 -0.85 11.96
C ILE A 218 15.43 -0.02 12.45
N THR A 219 16.63 -0.43 12.08
CA THR A 219 17.86 0.23 12.47
C THR A 219 18.65 0.67 11.27
N ARG A 220 19.40 1.75 11.45
CA ARG A 220 20.39 2.25 10.51
C ARG A 220 21.63 2.64 11.33
N PRO A 221 22.85 2.18 10.98
CA PRO A 221 24.05 2.44 11.78
C PRO A 221 24.48 3.90 11.83
N ASP A 222 24.16 4.69 10.81
CA ASP A 222 24.46 6.11 10.77
C ASP A 222 23.43 6.94 11.59
N ALA A 223 23.73 8.22 11.81
CA ALA A 223 22.89 9.12 12.60
C ALA A 223 21.65 9.64 11.84
N VAL A 224 21.37 9.12 10.63
CA VAL A 224 20.27 9.60 9.79
C VAL A 224 19.02 8.77 10.04
N ALA A 225 17.90 9.45 10.34
CA ALA A 225 16.63 8.76 10.53
C ALA A 225 16.15 8.11 9.22
N GLN A 226 15.79 6.84 9.29
CA GLN A 226 15.22 6.07 8.18
C GLN A 226 13.76 6.46 7.96
N LYS A 227 13.40 6.88 6.75
CA LYS A 227 12.00 7.18 6.41
C LYS A 227 11.21 5.89 6.20
N VAL A 228 10.04 5.80 6.82
CA VAL A 228 9.13 4.65 6.72
C VAL A 228 7.73 5.15 6.41
N VAL A 229 7.13 4.65 5.35
CA VAL A 229 5.75 5.01 4.97
C VAL A 229 4.79 3.91 5.41
N LEU A 230 3.72 4.27 6.12
CA LEU A 230 2.66 3.37 6.56
C LEU A 230 1.37 3.63 5.78
N GLU A 231 0.72 2.58 5.30
CA GLU A 231 -0.58 2.66 4.64
C GLU A 231 -1.50 1.56 5.14
N ARG A 232 -2.65 1.92 5.72
CA ARG A 232 -3.67 0.97 6.21
C ARG A 232 -3.09 -0.11 7.15
N CYS A 233 -2.12 0.26 7.98
CA CYS A 233 -1.56 -0.63 8.99
C CYS A 233 -2.40 -0.57 10.26
N THR A 234 -2.41 -1.64 11.05
CA THR A 234 -3.18 -1.75 12.30
C THR A 234 -2.37 -2.54 13.33
N ASP A 235 -2.42 -2.10 14.58
CA ASP A 235 -1.74 -2.77 15.71
C ASP A 235 -0.24 -3.04 15.48
N CYS A 236 0.44 -2.17 14.73
CA CYS A 236 1.86 -2.32 14.48
C CYS A 236 2.68 -1.78 15.67
N ILE A 237 3.64 -2.56 16.15
CA ILE A 237 4.50 -2.17 17.27
C ILE A 237 5.92 -1.99 16.77
N PHE A 238 6.38 -0.75 16.73
CA PHE A 238 7.79 -0.44 16.51
C PHE A 238 8.56 -0.65 17.81
N GLU A 239 9.75 -1.22 17.70
CA GLU A 239 10.65 -1.41 18.83
C GLU A 239 11.09 -0.04 19.38
N LYS A 240 11.16 0.08 20.71
CA LYS A 240 11.38 1.36 21.40
C LYS A 240 12.72 2.03 21.01
N SER A 241 13.81 1.28 20.86
CA SER A 241 15.11 1.79 20.40
C SER A 241 15.10 2.31 18.96
N SER A 242 14.08 1.94 18.16
CA SER A 242 13.89 2.45 16.80
C SER A 242 13.28 3.86 16.79
N GLN A 243 12.70 4.34 17.90
CA GLN A 243 11.94 5.59 17.98
C GLN A 243 12.71 6.82 17.48
N GLU A 244 13.99 6.94 17.81
CA GLU A 244 14.84 8.06 17.37
C GLU A 244 15.49 7.80 16.00
N LYS A 245 15.40 6.57 15.49
CA LYS A 245 16.06 6.11 14.27
C LYS A 245 15.13 6.06 13.06
N VAL A 246 13.83 6.23 13.25
CA VAL A 246 12.83 6.19 12.18
C VAL A 246 12.01 7.46 12.13
N LEU A 247 11.70 7.90 10.90
CA LEU A 247 10.71 8.93 10.64
C LEU A 247 9.52 8.28 9.94
N ILE A 248 8.43 8.09 10.69
CA ILE A 248 7.22 7.44 10.19
C ILE A 248 6.30 8.47 9.52
N GLN A 249 5.88 8.17 8.29
CA GLN A 249 4.86 8.91 7.55
C GLN A 249 3.62 8.03 7.39
N ASP A 250 2.55 8.33 8.14
CA ASP A 250 1.31 7.55 8.09
C ASP A 250 0.34 8.13 7.06
N PHE A 251 0.18 7.40 5.95
CA PHE A 251 -0.72 7.73 4.85
C PHE A 251 -2.11 7.07 5.01
N GLY A 252 -2.34 6.29 6.07
CA GLY A 252 -3.67 5.79 6.43
C GLY A 252 -4.65 6.91 6.81
N ASN A 253 -4.13 8.06 7.26
CA ASN A 253 -4.90 9.17 7.80
C ASN A 253 -4.88 10.43 6.92
N LEU A 254 -4.60 10.30 5.62
CA LEU A 254 -4.63 11.43 4.67
C LEU A 254 -6.06 12.02 4.55
N GLY A 255 -6.39 12.96 5.44
CA GLY A 255 -7.67 13.65 5.48
C GLY A 255 -8.30 13.81 6.86
N PHE A 256 -7.75 13.20 7.91
CA PHE A 256 -8.26 13.33 9.28
C PHE A 256 -7.19 13.96 10.17
N LEU A 257 -7.22 15.28 10.25
CA LEU A 257 -6.49 16.03 11.27
C LEU A 257 -7.19 15.74 12.62
N ASP A 258 -6.44 15.18 13.57
CA ASP A 258 -6.64 15.33 15.02
C ASP A 258 -7.51 14.37 15.85
N SER A 259 -7.85 13.12 15.45
CA SER A 259 -8.60 12.26 16.43
C SER A 259 -8.56 10.73 16.31
N GLN A 260 -7.82 10.14 15.38
CA GLN A 260 -7.71 8.66 15.33
C GLN A 260 -6.52 8.18 16.17
N PRO A 261 -6.64 7.06 16.90
CA PRO A 261 -5.47 6.40 17.49
C PRO A 261 -4.47 6.09 16.38
N THR A 262 -3.19 6.31 16.66
CA THR A 262 -2.12 6.05 15.70
C THR A 262 -2.16 4.57 15.27
N ASN A 263 -1.99 4.31 13.98
CA ASN A 263 -1.96 2.96 13.40
C ASN A 263 -0.79 2.08 13.89
N TYR A 264 0.06 2.67 14.75
CA TYR A 264 1.23 2.07 15.33
C TYR A 264 1.51 2.62 16.73
N SER A 265 2.37 1.93 17.47
CA SER A 265 2.91 2.38 18.75
C SER A 265 4.40 2.04 18.86
N PHE A 266 5.11 2.65 19.81
CA PHE A 266 6.45 2.24 20.20
C PHE A 266 6.41 1.50 21.54
N ALA A 267 6.95 0.29 21.60
CA ALA A 267 7.05 -0.49 22.83
C ALA A 267 8.31 -1.37 22.84
N SER A 268 8.76 -1.76 24.03
CA SER A 268 9.84 -2.74 24.18
C SER A 268 9.30 -4.15 24.01
N TRP A 269 9.86 -4.91 23.08
CA TRP A 269 9.46 -6.31 22.82
C TRP A 269 10.59 -7.19 22.27
N VAL A 270 11.76 -6.60 21.99
CA VAL A 270 13.02 -7.30 21.70
C VAL A 270 13.78 -7.49 22.99
#